data_AF-A0A1I2F5J6-F1
#
_entry.id   AF-A0A1I2F5J6-F1
#
_cell.length_a   1.000
_cell.length_b   1.000
_cell.length_c   1.000
_cell.angle_alpha   90.00
_cell.angle_beta   90.00
_cell.angle_gamma   90.00
#
_symmetry.space_group_name_H-M   'P 1'
#
loop_
_entity.id
_entity.type
_entity.pdbx_description
1 polymer ?
#
loop_
_entity_poly.entity_id
_entity_poly.type
_entity_poly.pdbx_seq_one_letter_code
_entity_poly.pdbx_strand_id
1 'polypeptide(L)'
;MATVLLVEDDHVVRGAMLRSLADRGHAVHAVGTALEALRRVAAETPDLVVLDLGLPDLDGSDALRMLRGITDVPIIIATARDDEQTVVRLLRAGADDYMVKPFTGAHLDARIATVLRRVGRASRAAQPAVHEVGELRVDVGERSATLGDQPLALTRKEFDLLAYLAARPGRVVSRRELLEEVWRQPSVGEDQTIDVHLYWLRRKLGESAAKPRYLRTVRGVGFRLVAPD
;
A
#
# COMPACT_ATOMS: atom_id res chain seq x y z
N MET A 1 -13.92 10.44 7.96
CA MET A 1 -14.05 10.81 6.54
C MET A 1 -12.85 10.20 5.84
N ALA A 2 -13.05 9.32 4.86
CA ALA A 2 -11.97 8.73 4.07
C ALA A 2 -12.16 9.10 2.60
N THR A 3 -11.05 9.28 1.89
CA THR A 3 -11.03 9.45 0.44
C THR A 3 -10.97 8.08 -0.22
N VAL A 4 -12.01 7.69 -0.93
CA VAL A 4 -12.15 6.37 -1.56
C VAL A 4 -12.07 6.51 -3.08
N LEU A 5 -11.17 5.76 -3.70
CA LEU A 5 -11.16 5.60 -5.16
C LEU A 5 -11.97 4.36 -5.53
N LEU A 6 -13.07 4.55 -6.23
CA LEU A 6 -13.92 3.49 -6.77
C LEU A 6 -13.57 3.21 -8.24
N VAL A 7 -13.17 1.99 -8.55
CA VAL A 7 -12.83 1.53 -9.90
C VAL A 7 -13.88 0.52 -10.34
N GLU A 8 -14.79 0.92 -11.19
CA GLU A 8 -15.96 0.14 -11.62
C GLU A 8 -16.33 0.62 -13.02
N ASP A 9 -16.47 -0.26 -14.01
CA ASP A 9 -16.78 0.13 -15.39
C ASP A 9 -18.29 0.35 -15.62
N ASP A 10 -19.14 -0.45 -14.96
CA ASP A 10 -20.59 -0.30 -15.04
C ASP A 10 -21.06 1.02 -14.41
N HIS A 11 -21.63 1.89 -15.25
CA HIS A 11 -22.07 3.23 -14.85
C HIS A 11 -23.21 3.22 -13.82
N VAL A 12 -24.09 2.20 -13.86
CA VAL A 12 -25.22 2.06 -12.95
C VAL A 12 -24.71 1.63 -11.58
N VAL A 13 -23.86 0.60 -11.54
CA VAL A 13 -23.22 0.09 -10.33
C VAL A 13 -22.34 1.17 -9.69
N ARG A 14 -21.49 1.83 -10.48
CA ARG A 14 -20.63 2.94 -10.05
C ARG A 14 -21.43 4.08 -9.45
N GLY A 15 -22.51 4.49 -10.12
CA GLY A 15 -23.38 5.57 -9.65
C GLY A 15 -24.11 5.24 -8.33
N ALA A 16 -24.55 3.98 -8.16
CA ALA A 16 -25.18 3.52 -6.93
C ALA A 16 -24.18 3.50 -5.75
N MET A 17 -22.97 2.98 -5.97
CA MET A 17 -21.92 2.94 -4.94
C MET A 17 -21.43 4.33 -4.56
N LEU A 18 -21.22 5.21 -5.54
CA LEU A 18 -20.79 6.59 -5.30
C LEU A 18 -21.79 7.31 -4.38
N ARG A 19 -23.09 7.28 -4.70
CA ARG A 19 -24.14 7.87 -3.85
C ARG A 19 -24.13 7.26 -2.46
N SER A 20 -24.14 5.92 -2.38
CA SER A 20 -24.24 5.23 -1.10
C SER A 20 -23.05 5.49 -0.17
N LEU A 21 -21.84 5.62 -0.70
CA LEU A 21 -20.63 5.92 0.08
C LEU A 21 -20.55 7.41 0.44
N ALA A 22 -20.95 8.30 -0.46
CA ALA A 22 -21.03 9.74 -0.19
C ALA A 22 -22.05 10.05 0.92
N ASP A 23 -23.23 9.43 0.91
CA ASP A 23 -24.25 9.55 1.97
C ASP A 23 -23.75 9.13 3.35
N ARG A 24 -22.67 8.34 3.40
CA ARG A 24 -22.00 7.87 4.63
C ARG A 24 -20.80 8.74 5.02
N GLY A 25 -20.57 9.83 4.30
CA GLY A 25 -19.52 10.81 4.59
C GLY A 25 -18.14 10.40 4.07
N HIS A 26 -18.03 9.56 3.05
CA HIS A 26 -16.75 9.35 2.34
C HIS A 26 -16.62 10.35 1.18
N ALA A 27 -15.41 10.81 0.92
CA ALA A 27 -15.10 11.54 -0.32
C ALA A 27 -14.79 10.50 -1.40
N VAL A 28 -15.64 10.37 -2.42
CA VAL A 28 -15.52 9.29 -3.41
C VAL A 28 -15.14 9.85 -4.77
N HIS A 29 -14.02 9.39 -5.31
CA HIS A 29 -13.66 9.57 -6.70
C HIS A 29 -13.89 8.27 -7.44
N ALA A 30 -14.52 8.31 -8.62
CA ALA A 30 -14.84 7.11 -9.36
C ALA A 30 -14.28 7.16 -10.77
N VAL A 31 -13.72 6.03 -11.22
CA VAL A 31 -13.10 5.84 -12.54
C VAL A 31 -13.59 4.53 -13.14
N GLY A 32 -13.57 4.44 -14.48
CA GLY A 32 -14.10 3.27 -15.21
C GLY A 32 -13.04 2.28 -15.70
N THR A 33 -11.76 2.56 -15.48
CA THR A 33 -10.65 1.79 -16.06
C THR A 33 -9.51 1.61 -15.07
N ALA A 34 -8.75 0.53 -15.21
CA ALA A 34 -7.57 0.25 -14.39
C ALA A 34 -6.46 1.29 -14.63
N LEU A 35 -6.27 1.71 -15.89
CA LEU A 35 -5.27 2.73 -16.24
C LEU A 35 -5.54 4.09 -15.56
N GLU A 36 -6.80 4.51 -15.51
CA GLU A 36 -7.16 5.76 -14.84
C GLU A 36 -6.99 5.64 -13.33
N ALA A 37 -7.31 4.48 -12.74
CA ALA A 37 -7.07 4.22 -11.33
C ALA A 37 -5.59 4.34 -10.96
N LEU A 38 -4.69 3.74 -11.75
CA LEU A 38 -3.24 3.85 -11.55
C LEU A 38 -2.76 5.30 -11.58
N ARG A 39 -3.25 6.11 -12.54
CA ARG A 39 -2.93 7.53 -12.64
C ARG A 39 -3.40 8.33 -11.42
N ARG A 40 -4.64 8.10 -10.98
CA ARG A 40 -5.23 8.79 -9.82
C ARG A 40 -4.50 8.46 -8.53
N VAL A 41 -4.24 7.18 -8.31
CA VAL A 41 -3.48 6.71 -7.14
C VAL A 41 -2.11 7.35 -7.07
N ALA A 42 -1.41 7.47 -8.20
CA ALA A 42 -0.09 8.10 -8.26
C ALA A 42 -0.13 9.61 -7.97
N ALA A 43 -1.26 10.28 -8.21
CA ALA A 43 -1.39 11.74 -8.06
C ALA A 43 -2.00 12.17 -6.71
N GLU A 44 -3.00 11.44 -6.21
CA GLU A 44 -3.90 11.92 -5.15
C GLU A 44 -3.87 11.06 -3.88
N THR A 45 -3.18 9.90 -3.89
CA THR A 45 -3.02 8.98 -2.74
C THR A 45 -4.30 8.80 -1.89
N PRO A 46 -5.34 8.11 -2.40
CA PRO A 46 -6.58 7.88 -1.65
C PRO A 46 -6.34 7.06 -0.37
N ASP A 47 -7.26 7.12 0.60
CA ASP A 47 -7.19 6.32 1.82
C ASP A 47 -7.52 4.84 1.57
N LEU A 48 -8.29 4.54 0.53
CA LEU A 48 -8.69 3.19 0.13
C LEU A 48 -9.07 3.14 -1.35
N VAL A 49 -8.80 2.01 -2.01
CA VAL A 49 -9.30 1.70 -3.36
C VAL A 49 -10.32 0.56 -3.27
N VAL A 50 -11.46 0.73 -3.93
CA VAL A 50 -12.41 -0.36 -4.23
C VAL A 50 -12.23 -0.71 -5.69
N LEU A 51 -11.78 -1.93 -5.98
CA LEU A 51 -11.40 -2.38 -7.32
C LEU A 51 -12.35 -3.47 -7.81
N ASP A 52 -13.08 -3.20 -8.90
CA ASP A 52 -13.74 -4.25 -9.67
C ASP A 52 -12.70 -5.06 -10.48
N LEU A 53 -12.93 -6.37 -10.63
CA LEU A 53 -12.16 -7.22 -11.52
C LEU A 53 -12.67 -7.23 -12.96
N GLY A 54 -13.92 -6.83 -13.20
CA GLY A 54 -14.58 -6.83 -14.51
C GLY A 54 -14.20 -5.68 -15.43
N LEU A 55 -12.99 -5.12 -15.31
CA LEU A 55 -12.61 -3.92 -16.04
C LEU A 55 -12.36 -4.20 -17.54
N PRO A 56 -12.67 -3.24 -18.43
CA PRO A 56 -12.60 -3.44 -19.88
C PRO A 56 -11.15 -3.38 -20.43
N ASP A 57 -10.22 -2.80 -19.69
CA ASP A 57 -8.86 -2.50 -20.16
C ASP A 57 -7.78 -3.45 -19.64
N LEU A 58 -7.92 -3.97 -18.41
CA LEU A 58 -7.01 -4.93 -17.79
C LEU A 58 -7.77 -5.94 -16.95
N ASP A 59 -7.25 -7.18 -16.86
CA ASP A 59 -7.75 -8.13 -15.87
C ASP A 59 -7.50 -7.55 -14.46
N GLY A 60 -8.51 -7.62 -13.60
CA GLY A 60 -8.41 -7.01 -12.27
C GLY A 60 -7.28 -7.55 -11.38
N SER A 61 -6.82 -8.79 -11.61
CA SER A 61 -5.66 -9.31 -10.88
C SER A 61 -4.34 -8.68 -11.35
N ASP A 62 -4.27 -8.30 -12.63
CA ASP A 62 -3.15 -7.55 -13.19
C ASP A 62 -3.19 -6.10 -12.71
N ALA A 63 -4.38 -5.49 -12.72
CA ALA A 63 -4.61 -4.15 -12.15
C ALA A 63 -4.20 -4.08 -10.67
N LEU A 64 -4.56 -5.10 -9.87
CA LEU A 64 -4.15 -5.23 -8.48
C LEU A 64 -2.62 -5.26 -8.35
N ARG A 65 -1.92 -6.11 -9.12
CA ARG A 65 -0.46 -6.20 -9.08
C ARG A 65 0.21 -4.88 -9.47
N MET A 66 -0.30 -4.21 -10.50
CA MET A 66 0.22 -2.92 -10.93
C MET A 66 0.00 -1.83 -9.88
N LEU A 67 -1.21 -1.78 -9.28
CA LEU A 67 -1.51 -0.87 -8.18
C LEU A 67 -0.58 -1.14 -7.00
N ARG A 68 -0.35 -2.40 -6.65
CA ARG A 68 0.59 -2.78 -5.59
C ARG A 68 2.04 -2.42 -5.90
N GLY A 69 2.44 -2.44 -7.17
CA GLY A 69 3.75 -1.97 -7.59
C GLY A 69 3.98 -0.48 -7.30
N ILE A 70 2.92 0.34 -7.28
CA ILE A 70 3.03 1.80 -7.15
C ILE A 70 2.44 2.37 -5.85
N THR A 71 1.62 1.60 -5.13
CA THR A 71 0.93 2.08 -3.93
C THR A 71 0.61 0.98 -2.91
N ASP A 72 0.50 1.44 -1.68
CA ASP A 72 0.15 0.65 -0.50
C ASP A 72 -1.21 0.99 0.06
N VAL A 73 -1.95 1.84 -0.65
CA VAL A 73 -3.32 2.17 -0.31
C VAL A 73 -4.11 0.87 -0.18
N PRO A 74 -4.85 0.64 0.92
CA PRO A 74 -5.63 -0.57 1.07
C PRO A 74 -6.57 -0.80 -0.11
N ILE A 75 -6.64 -2.04 -0.61
CA ILE A 75 -7.47 -2.40 -1.77
C ILE A 75 -8.51 -3.42 -1.34
N ILE A 76 -9.78 -3.07 -1.47
CA ILE A 76 -10.91 -4.00 -1.37
C ILE A 76 -11.30 -4.40 -2.79
N ILE A 77 -11.34 -5.69 -3.06
CA ILE A 77 -11.79 -6.18 -4.36
C ILE A 77 -13.29 -6.43 -4.35
N ALA A 78 -13.99 -5.89 -5.34
CA ALA A 78 -15.37 -6.22 -5.66
C ALA A 78 -15.37 -7.18 -6.86
N THR A 79 -16.02 -8.34 -6.75
CA THR A 79 -15.97 -9.35 -7.81
C THR A 79 -17.29 -10.10 -7.93
N ALA A 80 -17.70 -10.49 -9.14
CA ALA A 80 -18.79 -11.46 -9.31
C ALA A 80 -18.33 -12.92 -9.12
N ARG A 81 -17.02 -13.18 -9.13
CA ARG A 81 -16.43 -14.52 -8.94
C ARG A 81 -16.38 -14.84 -7.45
N ASP A 82 -16.95 -15.99 -7.07
CA ASP A 82 -17.07 -16.46 -5.68
C ASP A 82 -16.24 -17.71 -5.39
N ASP A 83 -15.41 -18.16 -6.34
CA ASP A 83 -14.59 -19.36 -6.15
C ASP A 83 -13.42 -19.12 -5.17
N GLU A 84 -13.24 -20.07 -4.25
CA GLU A 84 -12.24 -19.99 -3.18
C GLU A 84 -10.80 -19.82 -3.72
N GLN A 85 -10.49 -20.44 -4.86
CA GLN A 85 -9.15 -20.36 -5.45
C GLN A 85 -8.83 -18.93 -5.91
N THR A 86 -9.78 -18.25 -6.54
CA THR A 86 -9.67 -16.84 -6.93
C THR A 86 -9.51 -15.95 -5.71
N VAL A 87 -10.30 -16.16 -4.65
CA VAL A 87 -10.19 -15.41 -3.39
C VAL A 87 -8.78 -15.53 -2.81
N VAL A 88 -8.28 -16.76 -2.66
CA VAL A 88 -6.94 -17.01 -2.12
C VAL A 88 -5.87 -16.37 -3.00
N ARG A 89 -6.00 -16.46 -4.33
CA ARG A 89 -5.05 -15.84 -5.28
C ARG A 89 -5.01 -14.32 -5.12
N LEU A 90 -6.15 -13.67 -5.02
CA LEU A 90 -6.25 -12.21 -4.93
C LEU A 90 -5.73 -11.67 -3.60
N LEU A 91 -6.03 -12.36 -2.49
CA LEU A 91 -5.47 -12.01 -1.18
C LEU A 91 -3.94 -12.15 -1.17
N ARG A 92 -3.40 -13.24 -1.77
CA ARG A 92 -1.94 -13.42 -1.91
C ARG A 92 -1.29 -12.36 -2.80
N ALA A 93 -1.99 -11.93 -3.85
CA ALA A 93 -1.57 -10.85 -4.72
C ALA A 93 -1.66 -9.45 -4.06
N GLY A 94 -2.12 -9.37 -2.81
CA GLY A 94 -2.04 -8.16 -1.99
C GLY A 94 -3.38 -7.45 -1.75
N ALA A 95 -4.53 -8.06 -2.05
CA ALA A 95 -5.81 -7.50 -1.62
C ALA A 95 -5.96 -7.50 -0.09
N ASP A 96 -6.51 -6.44 0.49
CA ASP A 96 -6.72 -6.33 1.95
C ASP A 96 -8.05 -6.94 2.40
N ASP A 97 -9.05 -6.94 1.51
CA ASP A 97 -10.32 -7.63 1.67
C ASP A 97 -10.92 -7.91 0.28
N TYR A 98 -11.95 -8.76 0.23
CA TYR A 98 -12.72 -9.00 -0.99
C TYR A 98 -14.21 -9.09 -0.68
N MET A 99 -15.03 -8.80 -1.68
CA MET A 99 -16.49 -8.84 -1.60
C MET A 99 -17.07 -9.41 -2.90
N VAL A 100 -17.95 -10.40 -2.74
CA VAL A 100 -18.70 -10.99 -3.85
C VAL A 100 -19.94 -10.15 -4.13
N LYS A 101 -20.15 -9.76 -5.39
CA LYS A 101 -21.37 -9.10 -5.88
C LYS A 101 -22.51 -10.13 -5.95
N PRO A 102 -23.75 -9.78 -5.54
CA PRO A 102 -24.19 -8.44 -5.14
C PRO A 102 -23.92 -8.13 -3.66
N PHE A 103 -23.56 -6.89 -3.36
CA PHE A 103 -23.43 -6.37 -2.00
C PHE A 103 -24.10 -5.00 -1.87
N THR A 104 -24.47 -4.64 -0.64
CA THR A 104 -25.07 -3.33 -0.35
C THR A 104 -23.97 -2.30 -0.05
N GLY A 105 -24.26 -1.01 -0.25
CA GLY A 105 -23.31 0.02 0.15
C GLY A 105 -23.08 0.08 1.67
N ALA A 106 -24.02 -0.41 2.49
CA ALA A 106 -23.80 -0.61 3.92
C ALA A 106 -22.76 -1.72 4.21
N HIS A 107 -22.81 -2.81 3.43
CA HIS A 107 -21.84 -3.88 3.54
C HIS A 107 -20.45 -3.42 3.12
N LEU A 108 -20.35 -2.67 2.02
CA LEU A 108 -19.08 -2.09 1.56
C LEU A 108 -18.51 -1.11 2.60
N ASP A 109 -19.34 -0.24 3.16
CA ASP A 109 -18.92 0.69 4.22
C ASP A 109 -18.35 -0.02 5.45
N ALA A 110 -19.01 -1.09 5.93
CA ALA A 110 -18.51 -1.88 7.05
C ALA A 110 -17.14 -2.51 6.77
N ARG A 111 -16.89 -2.89 5.51
CA ARG A 111 -15.62 -3.47 5.03
C ARG A 111 -14.54 -2.41 4.94
N ILE A 112 -14.85 -1.24 4.37
CA ILE A 112 -13.98 -0.06 4.37
C ILE A 112 -13.56 0.30 5.80
N ALA A 113 -14.51 0.45 6.71
CA ALA A 113 -14.23 0.76 8.11
C ALA A 113 -13.35 -0.30 8.78
N THR A 114 -13.55 -1.58 8.46
CA THR A 114 -12.76 -2.68 9.01
C THR A 114 -11.32 -2.64 8.51
N VAL A 115 -11.11 -2.45 7.21
CA VAL A 115 -9.79 -2.34 6.58
C VAL A 115 -9.05 -1.12 7.13
N LEU A 116 -9.67 0.06 7.12
CA LEU A 116 -9.07 1.30 7.65
C LEU A 116 -8.76 1.21 9.15
N ARG A 117 -9.56 0.48 9.93
CA ARG A 117 -9.26 0.24 11.36
C ARG A 117 -8.05 -0.67 11.57
N ARG A 118 -7.88 -1.72 10.75
CA ARG A 118 -6.68 -2.59 10.81
C ARG A 118 -5.43 -1.80 10.43
N VAL A 119 -5.58 -0.96 9.42
CA VAL A 119 -4.61 0.02 8.95
C VAL A 119 -4.18 0.96 10.10
N GLY A 120 -5.12 1.52 10.86
CA GLY A 120 -4.85 2.36 12.02
C GLY A 120 -4.36 1.61 13.27
N ARG A 121 -4.77 0.35 13.50
CA ARG A 121 -4.30 -0.44 14.66
C ARG A 121 -2.88 -0.97 14.50
N ALA A 122 -2.44 -1.29 13.28
CA ALA A 122 -1.04 -1.58 13.01
C ALA A 122 -0.11 -0.41 13.42
N SER A 123 -0.65 0.81 13.46
CA SER A 123 0.03 2.01 14.00
C SER A 123 0.08 2.09 15.53
N ARG A 124 -0.85 1.44 16.25
CA ARG A 124 -1.05 1.65 17.71
C ARG A 124 -0.51 0.53 18.60
N ALA A 125 -0.06 -0.59 18.04
CA ALA A 125 0.38 -1.76 18.82
C ALA A 125 1.90 -1.83 19.05
N ALA A 126 2.68 -0.86 18.57
CA ALA A 126 4.08 -0.72 18.95
C ALA A 126 4.17 0.27 20.13
N GLN A 127 4.93 -0.10 21.16
CA GLN A 127 5.48 0.89 22.10
C GLN A 127 6.08 2.06 21.31
N PRO A 128 6.10 3.30 21.82
CA PRO A 128 6.74 4.43 21.14
C PRO A 128 8.24 4.13 20.98
N ALA A 129 8.58 3.47 19.88
CA ALA A 129 9.93 3.17 19.46
C ALA A 129 10.27 4.21 18.41
N VAL A 130 10.98 5.25 18.86
CA VAL A 130 11.62 6.17 17.94
C VAL A 130 12.96 5.55 17.55
N HIS A 131 13.18 5.41 16.25
CA HIS A 131 14.45 4.96 15.70
C HIS A 131 15.19 6.14 15.08
N GLU A 132 16.44 6.34 15.49
CA GLU A 132 17.31 7.39 14.95
C GLU A 132 18.50 6.75 14.24
N VAL A 133 18.76 7.21 13.00
CA VAL A 133 19.88 6.78 12.17
C VAL A 133 20.45 8.03 11.52
N GLY A 134 21.53 8.60 12.05
CA GLY A 134 22.00 9.91 11.60
C GLY A 134 20.93 10.99 11.84
N GLU A 135 20.63 11.80 10.83
CA GLU A 135 19.55 12.82 10.90
C GLU A 135 18.15 12.24 10.64
N LEU A 136 18.06 10.95 10.28
CA LEU A 136 16.78 10.30 10.04
C LEU A 136 16.17 9.88 11.38
N ARG A 137 14.96 10.37 11.65
CA ARG A 137 14.15 9.99 12.81
C ARG A 137 12.86 9.33 12.32
N VAL A 138 12.55 8.16 12.85
CA VAL A 138 11.35 7.38 12.52
C VAL A 138 10.55 7.12 13.79
N ASP A 139 9.40 7.75 13.93
CA ASP A 139 8.49 7.52 15.05
C ASP A 139 7.43 6.47 14.64
N VAL A 140 7.56 5.26 15.20
CA VAL A 140 6.64 4.16 14.89
C VAL A 140 5.25 4.37 15.49
N GLY A 141 5.15 5.08 16.63
CA GLY A 141 3.88 5.34 17.30
C GLY A 141 3.05 6.37 16.53
N GLU A 142 3.68 7.44 16.06
CA GLU A 142 3.05 8.48 15.25
C GLU A 142 2.99 8.13 13.75
N ARG A 143 3.71 7.08 13.33
CA ARG A 143 3.96 6.75 11.92
C ARG A 143 4.46 7.94 11.10
N SER A 144 5.36 8.69 11.69
CA SER A 144 5.99 9.85 11.09
C SER A 144 7.49 9.59 10.91
N ALA A 145 8.08 10.17 9.87
CA ALA A 145 9.53 10.16 9.70
C ALA A 145 9.98 11.55 9.29
N THR A 146 11.12 12.00 9.84
CA THR A 146 11.76 13.25 9.47
C THR A 146 13.21 13.00 9.08
N LEU A 147 13.73 13.80 8.16
CA LEU A 147 15.14 13.88 7.85
C LEU A 147 15.63 15.27 8.25
N GLY A 148 16.34 15.35 9.37
CA GLY A 148 16.52 16.60 10.12
C GLY A 148 15.14 17.15 10.53
N ASP A 149 14.88 18.40 10.20
CA ASP A 149 13.61 19.08 10.48
C ASP A 149 12.55 18.90 9.38
N GLN A 150 12.85 18.18 8.29
CA GLN A 150 11.92 18.02 7.18
C GLN A 150 11.08 16.73 7.29
N PRO A 151 9.73 16.82 7.29
CA PRO A 151 8.88 15.64 7.29
C PRO A 151 8.94 14.90 5.95
N LEU A 152 9.03 13.57 6.02
CA LEU A 152 8.99 12.69 4.87
C LEU A 152 7.55 12.25 4.60
N ALA A 153 7.01 12.62 3.43
CA ALA A 153 5.69 12.18 2.97
C ALA A 153 5.76 10.73 2.44
N LEU A 154 5.84 9.76 3.35
CA LEU A 154 5.98 8.33 3.02
C LEU A 154 4.62 7.66 2.81
N THR A 155 4.55 6.73 1.85
CA THR A 155 3.43 5.78 1.77
C THR A 155 3.50 4.79 2.94
N ARG A 156 2.47 3.97 3.08
CA ARG A 156 2.38 2.98 4.15
C ARG A 156 3.52 1.95 4.11
N LYS A 157 3.83 1.31 2.98
CA LYS A 157 4.94 0.33 2.92
C LYS A 157 6.28 1.01 2.83
N GLU A 158 6.41 2.21 2.25
CA GLU A 158 7.65 2.97 2.39
C GLU A 158 7.98 3.22 3.86
N PHE A 159 6.99 3.63 4.66
CA PHE A 159 7.13 3.77 6.10
C PHE A 159 7.42 2.42 6.77
N ASP A 160 6.65 1.37 6.48
CA ASP A 160 6.84 0.05 7.12
C ASP A 160 8.24 -0.51 6.79
N LEU A 161 8.69 -0.35 5.55
CA LEU A 161 10.04 -0.71 5.09
C LEU A 161 11.10 0.09 5.84
N LEU A 162 10.94 1.42 5.89
CA LEU A 162 11.88 2.30 6.58
C LEU A 162 11.95 1.98 8.07
N ALA A 163 10.81 1.86 8.75
CA ALA A 163 10.72 1.50 10.16
C ALA A 163 11.32 0.11 10.44
N TYR A 164 11.05 -0.88 9.58
CA TYR A 164 11.61 -2.22 9.71
C TYR A 164 13.15 -2.21 9.65
N LEU A 165 13.71 -1.42 8.73
CA LEU A 165 15.16 -1.26 8.59
C LEU A 165 15.76 -0.37 9.70
N ALA A 166 15.07 0.70 10.11
CA ALA A 166 15.52 1.65 11.14
C ALA A 166 15.55 1.02 12.54
N ALA A 167 14.69 0.04 12.81
CA ALA A 167 14.78 -0.79 14.01
C ALA A 167 16.04 -1.68 14.04
N ARG A 168 16.78 -1.77 12.92
CA ARG A 168 17.91 -2.70 12.71
C ARG A 168 19.08 -2.00 11.99
N PRO A 169 19.60 -0.88 12.52
CA PRO A 169 20.61 -0.09 11.82
C PRO A 169 21.87 -0.95 11.56
N GLY A 170 22.39 -0.89 10.35
CA GLY A 170 23.56 -1.64 9.90
C GLY A 170 23.31 -3.11 9.56
N ARG A 171 22.21 -3.73 10.03
CA ARG A 171 21.88 -5.13 9.71
C ARG A 171 21.42 -5.26 8.27
N VAL A 172 21.97 -6.23 7.55
CA VAL A 172 21.49 -6.59 6.21
C VAL A 172 20.20 -7.40 6.34
N VAL A 173 19.13 -6.91 5.73
CA VAL A 173 17.83 -7.54 5.63
C VAL A 173 17.65 -8.07 4.22
N SER A 174 17.32 -9.35 4.08
CA SER A 174 17.15 -9.99 2.78
C SER A 174 15.84 -9.57 2.10
N ARG A 175 15.79 -9.68 0.76
CA ARG A 175 14.54 -9.47 0.01
C ARG A 175 13.40 -10.36 0.49
N ARG A 176 13.70 -11.63 0.74
CA ARG A 176 12.73 -12.61 1.25
C ARG A 176 12.15 -12.18 2.60
N GLU A 177 13.01 -11.76 3.53
CA GLU A 177 12.59 -11.25 4.84
C GLU A 177 11.72 -9.99 4.70
N LEU A 178 12.05 -9.07 3.79
CA LEU A 178 11.20 -7.91 3.54
C LEU A 178 9.81 -8.32 3.01
N LEU A 179 9.72 -9.23 2.05
CA LEU A 179 8.43 -9.73 1.55
C LEU A 179 7.57 -10.34 2.66
N GLU A 180 8.19 -11.16 3.51
CA GLU A 180 7.50 -11.85 4.60
C GLU A 180 7.06 -10.88 5.70
N GLU A 181 7.96 -10.02 6.17
CA GLU A 181 7.72 -9.20 7.37
C GLU A 181 7.01 -7.88 7.06
N VAL A 182 7.36 -7.24 5.94
CA VAL A 182 6.81 -5.93 5.56
C VAL A 182 5.60 -6.10 4.64
N TRP A 183 5.66 -7.00 3.66
CA TRP A 183 4.52 -7.22 2.74
C TRP A 183 3.55 -8.30 3.21
N ARG A 184 3.91 -9.15 4.19
CA ARG A 184 3.08 -10.27 4.69
C ARG A 184 2.69 -11.25 3.57
N GLN A 185 3.55 -11.41 2.58
CA GLN A 185 3.35 -12.32 1.45
C GLN A 185 4.22 -13.58 1.61
N PRO A 186 3.69 -14.78 1.34
CA PRO A 186 4.50 -15.98 1.24
C PRO A 186 5.51 -15.84 0.10
N SER A 187 6.75 -16.28 0.32
CA SER A 187 7.90 -16.14 -0.59
C SER A 187 7.80 -17.01 -1.86
N VAL A 188 6.82 -16.76 -2.73
CA VAL A 188 6.65 -17.46 -4.01
C VAL A 188 6.53 -16.43 -5.14
N GLY A 189 7.68 -15.99 -5.66
CA GLY A 189 7.79 -15.12 -6.84
C GLY A 189 8.87 -14.04 -6.75
N GLU A 190 9.50 -13.70 -7.87
CA GLU A 190 10.33 -12.50 -8.00
C GLU A 190 9.41 -11.27 -8.09
N ASP A 191 9.05 -10.73 -6.93
CA ASP A 191 8.16 -9.58 -6.87
C ASP A 191 8.94 -8.27 -7.02
N GLN A 192 8.81 -7.62 -8.19
CA GLN A 192 9.43 -6.32 -8.50
C GLN A 192 8.94 -5.18 -7.57
N THR A 193 7.93 -5.45 -6.75
CA THR A 193 7.30 -4.51 -5.81
C THR A 193 8.29 -3.88 -4.82
N ILE A 194 9.27 -4.66 -4.29
CA ILE A 194 10.27 -4.12 -3.35
C ILE A 194 11.13 -3.05 -4.01
N ASP A 195 11.63 -3.31 -5.23
CA ASP A 195 12.58 -2.42 -5.88
C ASP A 195 11.93 -1.07 -6.25
N VAL A 196 10.64 -1.05 -6.56
CA VAL A 196 9.88 0.19 -6.80
C VAL A 196 9.72 1.00 -5.51
N HIS A 197 9.35 0.38 -4.39
CA HIS A 197 9.24 1.12 -3.12
C HIS A 197 10.60 1.60 -2.61
N LEU A 198 11.67 0.83 -2.82
CA LEU A 198 13.04 1.30 -2.56
C LEU A 198 13.42 2.48 -3.43
N TYR A 199 13.03 2.49 -4.70
CA TYR A 199 13.25 3.62 -5.61
C TYR A 199 12.58 4.89 -5.09
N TRP A 200 11.30 4.82 -4.70
CA TRP A 200 10.58 5.98 -4.17
C TRP A 200 11.09 6.43 -2.81
N LEU A 201 11.36 5.47 -1.91
CA LEU A 201 11.95 5.76 -0.60
C LEU A 201 13.29 6.50 -0.75
N ARG A 202 14.16 6.05 -1.66
CA ARG A 202 15.42 6.75 -1.96
C ARG A 202 15.19 8.18 -2.43
N ARG A 203 14.25 8.41 -3.34
CA ARG A 203 13.91 9.77 -3.80
C ARG A 203 13.44 10.65 -2.65
N LYS A 204 12.59 10.12 -1.77
CA LYS A 204 12.08 10.86 -0.59
C LYS A 204 13.16 11.13 0.44
N LEU A 205 14.15 10.25 0.57
CA LEU A 205 15.37 10.44 1.36
C LEU A 205 16.40 11.38 0.68
N GLY A 206 16.12 11.90 -0.51
CA GLY A 206 17.04 12.77 -1.25
C GLY A 206 18.27 12.05 -1.82
N GLU A 207 18.17 10.75 -2.07
CA GLU A 207 19.26 9.91 -2.58
C GLU A 207 18.84 9.06 -3.79
N SER A 208 19.79 8.29 -4.32
CA SER A 208 19.54 7.34 -5.42
C SER A 208 20.37 6.07 -5.24
N ALA A 209 20.06 5.02 -6.00
CA ALA A 209 20.84 3.79 -5.98
C ALA A 209 22.32 4.00 -6.37
N ALA A 210 22.61 4.99 -7.22
CA ALA A 210 23.96 5.35 -7.65
C ALA A 210 24.72 6.22 -6.63
N LYS A 211 23.99 6.95 -5.77
CA LYS A 211 24.54 7.81 -4.71
C LYS A 211 23.81 7.57 -3.39
N PRO A 212 23.93 6.37 -2.78
CA PRO A 212 23.23 6.07 -1.54
C PRO A 212 23.95 6.73 -0.36
N ARG A 213 23.20 7.35 0.55
CA ARG A 213 23.67 7.90 1.83
C ARG A 213 23.22 6.97 2.97
N TYR A 214 21.91 6.78 3.10
CA TYR A 214 21.26 5.98 4.13
C TYR A 214 21.01 4.53 3.68
N LEU A 215 20.34 4.34 2.53
CA LEU A 215 19.84 3.03 2.11
C LEU A 215 20.84 2.30 1.18
N ARG A 216 21.61 1.39 1.77
CA ARG A 216 22.68 0.65 1.07
C ARG A 216 22.17 -0.69 0.55
N THR A 217 22.39 -0.94 -0.73
CA THR A 217 22.21 -2.26 -1.34
C THR A 217 23.46 -3.11 -1.10
N VAL A 218 23.28 -4.29 -0.52
CA VAL A 218 24.30 -5.33 -0.43
C VAL A 218 24.02 -6.34 -1.55
N ARG A 219 24.82 -6.28 -2.62
CA ARG A 219 24.62 -7.09 -3.83
C ARG A 219 24.50 -8.57 -3.49
N GLY A 220 23.47 -9.21 -4.04
CA GLY A 220 23.18 -10.64 -3.83
C GLY A 220 22.59 -11.00 -2.47
N VAL A 221 22.47 -10.06 -1.52
CA VAL A 221 22.03 -10.35 -0.15
C VAL A 221 20.76 -9.58 0.21
N GLY A 222 20.74 -8.26 0.02
CA GLY A 222 19.58 -7.44 0.40
C GLY A 222 19.93 -5.97 0.65
N PHE A 223 19.34 -5.40 1.69
CA PHE A 223 19.40 -3.97 1.98
C PHE A 223 19.71 -3.71 3.46
N ARG A 224 20.36 -2.58 3.74
CA ARG A 224 20.55 -2.09 5.11
C ARG A 224 20.39 -0.58 5.15
N LEU A 225 19.95 -0.08 6.30
CA LEU A 225 19.92 1.33 6.61
C LEU A 225 21.10 1.66 7.52
N VAL A 226 21.88 2.67 7.18
CA VAL A 226 23.05 3.13 7.95
C VAL A 226 23.04 4.65 8.06
N ALA A 227 23.68 5.19 9.09
CA ALA A 227 23.94 6.62 9.15
C ALA A 227 24.90 7.00 7.99
N PRO A 228 24.75 8.16 7.36
CA PRO A 228 25.73 8.70 6.42
C PRO A 228 27.04 8.98 7.18
N ASP A 229 28.15 8.83 6.48
CA ASP A 229 29.47 9.26 6.96
C ASP A 229 29.59 10.79 7.03
#